data_AF-A0A928XMF2-F1
#
_entry.id   AF-A0A928XMF2-F1
#
_cell.length_a   1.000
_cell.length_b   1.000
_cell.length_c   1.000
_cell.angle_alpha   90.00
_cell.angle_beta   90.00
_cell.angle_gamma   90.00
#
_symmetry.space_group_name_H-M   'P 1'
#
loop_
_entity.id
_entity.type
_entity.pdbx_description
1 polymer ?
#
loop_
_entity_poly.entity_id
_entity_poly.type
_entity_poly.pdbx_seq_one_letter_code
_entity_poly.pdbx_strand_id
1 'polypeptide(L)'
;MRPLACCSLFCLVACATPAAAPPAQAPLAGTTDATAPPTRAVAAEAPSLHAPEREPAASPPAPLPAPRFSSPVVPRSETRAIVLLYHAFNRGAQPLSVSTRDFDAQLAWLAENRVEVVSTSELLDFLEGSRALPERVAVISIDDGLMSVYTKAWPILKQRKVRFTLGIPTGMLEDPKNAPVMTWDQVREMVASGLCEIASHGHMHRRLVGLEGKRRWEELELSRDLIRERVGEPPVAYFYPLGAYDPPSAEAVEKAGYRAAFRATGAPIAAGAGSHFWLPRVSIFHGESAGVLAHYFRPKFLGQVRYSARRDPGLAARAP
;
A
#
# COMPACT_ATOMS: atom_id res chain seq x y z
N MET A 1 30.17 12.72 21.12
CA MET A 1 30.48 12.23 19.76
C MET A 1 30.65 10.72 19.81
N ARG A 2 29.77 9.97 19.13
CA ARG A 2 29.94 8.66 18.49
C ARG A 2 28.56 8.26 17.92
N PRO A 3 28.43 7.79 16.66
CA PRO A 3 27.14 7.63 15.99
C PRO A 3 26.49 6.29 16.34
N LEU A 4 25.17 6.29 16.52
CA LEU A 4 24.38 5.07 16.61
C LEU A 4 24.19 4.47 15.21
N ALA A 5 24.69 3.24 15.06
CA ALA A 5 24.61 2.45 13.86
C ALA A 5 23.19 1.93 13.60
N CYS A 6 22.78 1.99 12.34
CA CYS A 6 21.53 1.47 11.82
C CYS A 6 21.57 -0.07 11.85
N CYS A 7 20.84 -0.70 12.77
CA CYS A 7 20.71 -2.16 12.82
C CYS A 7 19.80 -2.65 11.71
N SER A 8 20.39 -3.29 10.69
CA SER A 8 19.68 -4.13 9.74
C SER A 8 19.48 -5.51 10.38
N LEU A 9 18.26 -5.81 10.85
CA LEU A 9 17.94 -7.13 11.39
C LEU A 9 17.38 -8.01 10.26
N PHE A 10 18.18 -8.98 9.83
CA PHE A 10 17.78 -10.10 8.97
C PHE A 10 16.76 -10.99 9.70
N CYS A 11 15.57 -11.18 9.14
CA CYS A 11 14.69 -12.28 9.52
C CYS A 11 15.20 -13.57 8.87
N LEU A 12 15.84 -14.43 9.67
CA LEU A 12 16.01 -15.85 9.40
C LEU A 12 14.67 -16.54 9.63
N VAL A 13 14.04 -17.03 8.57
CA VAL A 13 12.95 -18.01 8.66
C VAL A 13 13.60 -19.38 8.84
N ALA A 14 13.39 -20.00 10.00
CA ALA A 14 13.79 -21.37 10.26
C ALA A 14 12.88 -22.32 9.45
N CYS A 15 13.46 -23.01 8.47
CA CYS A 15 12.84 -24.16 7.82
C CYS A 15 12.80 -25.33 8.83
N ALA A 16 11.61 -25.71 9.29
CA ALA A 16 11.41 -26.98 9.95
C ALA A 16 11.31 -28.08 8.87
N THR A 17 12.23 -29.04 8.93
CA THR A 17 12.20 -30.28 8.15
C THR A 17 11.06 -31.18 8.63
N PRO A 18 10.28 -31.83 7.74
CA PRO A 18 9.39 -32.90 8.17
C PRO A 18 10.19 -34.18 8.42
N ALA A 19 9.98 -34.78 9.60
CA ALA A 19 10.51 -36.08 9.97
C ALA A 19 9.79 -37.19 9.18
N ALA A 20 10.58 -38.14 8.67
CA ALA A 20 10.13 -39.33 7.95
C ALA A 20 9.43 -40.33 8.87
N ALA A 21 8.37 -40.98 8.37
CA ALA A 21 7.78 -42.19 8.94
C ALA A 21 7.94 -43.38 7.96
N PRO A 22 8.10 -44.63 8.46
CA PRO A 22 8.64 -45.75 7.70
C PRO A 22 7.57 -46.54 6.90
N PRO A 23 7.98 -47.41 5.95
CA PRO A 23 7.06 -48.12 5.06
C PRO A 23 6.73 -49.55 5.54
N ALA A 24 5.51 -50.01 5.23
CA ALA A 24 5.09 -51.41 5.02
C ALA A 24 3.55 -51.43 4.85
N GLN A 25 2.87 -52.30 4.12
CA GLN A 25 3.12 -53.37 3.16
C GLN A 25 1.72 -53.65 2.53
N ALA A 26 1.65 -54.04 1.26
CA ALA A 26 0.45 -54.67 0.68
C ALA A 26 0.34 -56.12 1.18
N PRO A 27 -0.85 -56.78 1.16
CA PRO A 27 -1.20 -57.48 -0.08
C PRO A 27 -2.70 -57.77 -0.36
N LEU A 28 -2.91 -58.21 -1.61
CA LEU A 28 -3.85 -59.21 -2.15
C LEU A 28 -5.22 -58.83 -2.72
N ALA A 29 -5.33 -59.30 -3.97
CA ALA A 29 -6.46 -59.42 -4.88
C ALA A 29 -7.73 -60.04 -4.30
N GLY A 30 -8.87 -59.56 -4.81
CA GLY A 30 -10.14 -60.24 -4.81
C GLY A 30 -10.95 -59.78 -6.02
N THR A 31 -11.12 -60.67 -6.98
CA THR A 31 -12.03 -60.56 -8.12
C THR A 31 -13.48 -60.73 -7.65
N THR A 32 -14.42 -59.99 -8.25
CA THR A 32 -15.68 -60.57 -8.76
C THR A 32 -16.46 -59.55 -9.57
N ASP A 33 -17.06 -60.11 -10.60
CA ASP A 33 -17.81 -59.57 -11.72
C ASP A 33 -19.26 -59.33 -11.30
N ALA A 34 -19.86 -58.20 -11.69
CA ALA A 34 -21.31 -57.98 -11.61
C ALA A 34 -21.76 -56.88 -12.57
N THR A 35 -22.16 -57.37 -13.73
CA THR A 35 -22.98 -56.84 -14.82
C THR A 35 -23.95 -55.70 -14.44
N ALA A 36 -23.88 -54.59 -15.19
CA ALA A 36 -24.86 -53.52 -15.21
C ALA A 36 -26.02 -53.81 -16.19
N PRO A 37 -27.29 -53.46 -15.87
CA PRO A 37 -28.37 -53.42 -16.84
C PRO A 37 -28.54 -52.01 -17.47
N PRO A 38 -28.97 -51.91 -18.73
CA PRO A 38 -29.12 -50.62 -19.41
C PRO A 38 -30.48 -50.01 -19.10
N THR A 39 -30.53 -48.72 -18.73
CA THR A 39 -31.80 -47.98 -18.69
C THR A 39 -31.65 -46.59 -19.29
N ARG A 40 -32.11 -46.49 -20.54
CA ARG A 40 -32.85 -45.40 -21.19
C ARG A 40 -32.43 -43.95 -20.85
N ALA A 41 -31.79 -43.30 -21.82
CA ALA A 41 -31.59 -41.85 -21.86
C ALA A 41 -32.94 -41.11 -21.84
N VAL A 42 -33.11 -40.24 -20.85
CA VAL A 42 -34.11 -39.18 -20.84
C VAL A 42 -33.34 -37.87 -20.92
N ALA A 43 -33.57 -37.11 -22.00
CA ALA A 43 -33.02 -35.78 -22.17
C ALA A 43 -33.60 -34.86 -21.08
N ALA A 44 -32.76 -34.41 -20.16
CA ALA A 44 -33.08 -33.35 -19.23
C ALA A 44 -32.66 -32.01 -19.86
N GLU A 45 -33.65 -31.15 -20.14
CA GLU A 45 -33.43 -29.76 -20.51
C GLU A 45 -32.64 -29.03 -19.41
N ALA A 46 -31.63 -28.28 -19.83
CA ALA A 46 -30.81 -27.46 -18.95
C ALA A 46 -31.65 -26.31 -18.36
N PRO A 47 -31.59 -26.04 -17.04
CA PRO A 47 -32.23 -24.86 -16.49
C PRO A 47 -31.49 -23.61 -16.94
N SER A 48 -32.23 -22.68 -17.56
CA SER A 48 -31.77 -21.33 -17.90
C SER A 48 -31.37 -20.60 -16.61
N LEU A 49 -30.06 -20.41 -16.42
CA LEU A 49 -29.51 -19.50 -15.41
C LEU A 49 -29.81 -18.06 -15.84
N HIS A 50 -30.91 -17.50 -15.34
CA HIS A 50 -31.07 -16.05 -15.29
C HIS A 50 -29.96 -15.50 -14.38
N ALA A 51 -29.01 -14.77 -14.96
CA ALA A 51 -28.11 -13.92 -14.20
C ALA A 51 -28.96 -12.85 -13.49
N PRO A 52 -28.74 -12.58 -12.19
CA PRO A 52 -29.38 -11.44 -11.56
C PRO A 52 -28.89 -10.17 -12.27
N GLU A 53 -29.82 -9.31 -12.69
CA GLU A 53 -29.52 -7.97 -13.16
C GLU A 53 -28.66 -7.27 -12.10
N ARG A 54 -27.40 -6.96 -12.45
CA ARG A 54 -26.56 -6.10 -11.62
C ARG A 54 -27.24 -4.74 -11.57
N GLU A 55 -27.66 -4.31 -10.38
CA GLU A 55 -27.99 -2.91 -10.14
C GLU A 55 -26.85 -2.04 -10.69
N PRO A 56 -27.16 -0.95 -11.40
CA PRO A 56 -26.14 -0.05 -11.91
C PRO A 56 -25.32 0.46 -10.73
N ALA A 57 -24.00 0.26 -10.80
CA ALA A 57 -23.07 0.76 -9.81
C ALA A 57 -23.33 2.25 -9.59
N ALA A 58 -23.70 2.63 -8.36
CA ALA A 58 -23.89 4.01 -7.99
C ALA A 58 -22.66 4.82 -8.43
N SER A 59 -22.89 5.94 -9.12
CA SER A 59 -21.80 6.83 -9.53
C SER A 59 -20.94 7.17 -8.32
N PRO A 60 -19.60 7.17 -8.45
CA PRO A 60 -18.73 7.48 -7.33
C PRO A 60 -19.11 8.86 -6.76
N PRO A 61 -19.14 9.01 -5.42
CA PRO A 61 -19.49 10.27 -4.80
C PRO A 61 -18.52 11.36 -5.29
N ALA A 62 -19.06 12.55 -5.55
CA ALA A 62 -18.26 13.67 -6.02
C ALA A 62 -17.09 13.91 -5.06
N PRO A 63 -15.86 14.12 -5.56
CA PRO A 63 -14.70 14.35 -4.71
C PRO A 63 -14.97 15.54 -3.79
N LEU A 64 -14.60 15.40 -2.51
CA LEU A 64 -14.70 16.50 -1.56
C LEU A 64 -14.00 17.74 -2.14
N PRO A 65 -14.59 18.95 -1.99
CA PRO A 65 -13.93 20.16 -2.46
C PRO A 65 -12.51 20.23 -1.93
N ALA A 66 -11.59 20.75 -2.75
CA ALA A 66 -10.21 20.94 -2.36
C ALA A 66 -10.17 21.60 -0.97
N PRO A 67 -9.43 21.03 -0.02
CA PRO A 67 -9.40 21.56 1.34
C PRO A 67 -8.90 23.00 1.29
N ARG A 68 -9.53 23.87 2.08
CA ARG A 68 -8.92 25.15 2.41
C ARG A 68 -7.77 24.86 3.38
N PHE A 69 -6.55 25.10 2.94
CA PHE A 69 -5.38 25.00 3.80
C PHE A 69 -5.48 26.03 4.94
N SER A 70 -5.07 25.65 6.15
CA SER A 70 -4.93 26.57 7.27
C SER A 70 -3.70 27.47 7.14
N SER A 71 -2.72 27.04 6.35
CA SER A 71 -1.51 27.79 6.00
C SER A 71 -1.56 28.35 4.58
N PRO A 72 -0.95 29.53 4.32
CA PRO A 72 -0.87 30.07 2.98
C PRO A 72 -0.05 29.17 2.06
N VAL A 73 -0.42 29.17 0.78
CA VAL A 73 0.38 28.56 -0.29
C VAL A 73 1.65 29.39 -0.49
N VAL A 74 2.76 28.73 -0.75
CA VAL A 74 4.09 29.34 -0.92
C VAL A 74 4.67 29.06 -2.32
N PRO A 75 5.73 29.76 -2.75
CA PRO A 75 6.48 29.36 -3.93
C PRO A 75 6.88 27.88 -3.88
N ARG A 76 6.77 27.17 -5.00
CA ARG A 76 6.98 25.70 -5.07
C ARG A 76 8.33 25.25 -4.53
N SER A 77 9.37 26.09 -4.64
CA SER A 77 10.71 25.84 -4.13
C SER A 77 10.79 25.78 -2.60
N GLU A 78 9.81 26.32 -1.89
CA GLU A 78 9.77 26.39 -0.42
C GLU A 78 9.00 25.22 0.20
N THR A 79 8.01 24.66 -0.51
CA THR A 79 7.25 23.49 -0.04
C THR A 79 8.15 22.29 0.22
N ARG A 80 7.94 21.64 1.38
CA ARG A 80 8.53 20.37 1.76
C ARG A 80 7.41 19.42 2.21
N ALA A 81 7.38 18.24 1.61
CA ALA A 81 6.41 17.20 1.92
C ALA A 81 7.08 15.99 2.59
N ILE A 82 6.44 15.43 3.61
CA ILE A 82 6.79 14.14 4.21
C ILE A 82 5.64 13.17 3.94
N VAL A 83 5.91 12.03 3.31
CA VAL A 83 4.93 10.92 3.25
C VAL A 83 5.17 10.00 4.43
N LEU A 84 4.22 9.95 5.35
CA LEU A 84 4.25 9.10 6.55
C LEU A 84 3.69 7.72 6.19
N LEU A 85 4.41 6.67 6.58
CA LEU A 85 4.09 5.28 6.27
C LEU A 85 3.72 4.51 7.55
N TYR A 86 2.46 4.10 7.61
CA TYR A 86 1.89 3.24 8.66
C TYR A 86 1.53 1.85 8.10
N HIS A 87 1.33 0.86 8.98
CA HIS A 87 0.86 -0.47 8.56
C HIS A 87 -0.25 -0.96 9.49
N ALA A 88 0.08 -1.34 10.72
CA ALA A 88 -0.85 -1.92 11.67
C ALA A 88 -1.22 -0.94 12.79
N PHE A 89 -2.41 -1.13 13.37
CA PHE A 89 -2.87 -0.38 14.52
C PHE A 89 -3.21 -1.33 15.67
N ASN A 90 -2.56 -1.14 16.82
CA ASN A 90 -2.74 -1.94 18.04
C ASN A 90 -2.46 -3.47 17.91
N ARG A 91 -1.52 -3.91 17.05
CA ARG A 91 -1.07 -5.32 16.96
C ARG A 91 0.01 -5.66 18.01
N GLY A 92 -0.09 -5.09 19.21
CA GLY A 92 0.92 -5.23 20.28
C GLY A 92 2.25 -4.52 19.98
N ALA A 93 3.36 -5.10 20.43
CA ALA A 93 4.72 -4.55 20.27
C ALA A 93 5.38 -4.87 18.91
N GLN A 94 4.58 -5.20 17.89
CA GLN A 94 5.09 -5.46 16.54
C GLN A 94 5.72 -4.19 15.97
N PRO A 95 6.92 -4.24 15.35
CA PRO A 95 7.67 -3.04 14.97
C PRO A 95 6.91 -2.05 14.08
N LEU A 96 6.05 -2.53 13.18
CA LEU A 96 5.26 -1.71 12.24
C LEU A 96 3.84 -1.39 12.76
N SER A 97 3.61 -1.53 14.06
CA SER A 97 2.31 -1.28 14.70
C SER A 97 2.34 -0.02 15.55
N VAL A 98 1.46 0.93 15.24
CA VAL A 98 1.25 2.15 16.02
C VAL A 98 0.00 2.00 16.89
N SER A 99 0.00 2.54 18.11
CA SER A 99 -1.20 2.52 18.94
C SER A 99 -2.24 3.52 18.42
N THR A 100 -3.54 3.30 18.64
CA THR A 100 -4.55 4.31 18.27
C THR A 100 -4.37 5.62 19.01
N ARG A 101 -3.87 5.55 20.25
CA ARG A 101 -3.54 6.75 21.05
C ARG A 101 -2.42 7.56 20.39
N ASP A 102 -1.34 6.90 19.99
CA ASP A 102 -0.20 7.57 19.37
C ASP A 102 -0.58 8.10 17.99
N PHE A 103 -1.35 7.34 17.21
CA PHE A 103 -1.84 7.78 15.92
C PHE A 103 -2.73 9.03 16.03
N ASP A 104 -3.66 9.03 16.99
CA ASP A 104 -4.52 10.19 17.25
C ASP A 104 -3.71 11.43 17.67
N ALA A 105 -2.72 11.23 18.55
CA ALA A 105 -1.81 12.29 19.00
C ALA A 105 -0.91 12.82 17.87
N GLN A 106 -0.46 11.95 16.97
CA GLN A 106 0.32 12.33 15.78
C GLN A 106 -0.51 13.20 14.83
N LEU A 107 -1.77 12.83 14.55
CA LEU A 107 -2.68 13.64 13.72
C LEU A 107 -2.99 14.99 14.37
N ALA A 108 -3.19 15.02 15.70
CA ALA A 108 -3.37 16.27 16.44
C ALA A 108 -2.13 17.17 16.34
N TRP A 109 -0.93 16.59 16.50
CA TRP A 109 0.32 17.33 16.39
C TRP A 109 0.52 17.98 15.02
N LEU A 110 0.18 17.27 13.92
CA LEU A 110 0.24 17.84 12.57
C LEU A 110 -0.62 19.11 12.47
N ALA A 111 -1.87 19.04 12.95
CA ALA A 111 -2.79 20.17 12.93
C ALA A 111 -2.29 21.34 13.80
N GLU A 112 -1.88 21.07 15.04
CA GLU A 112 -1.39 22.07 15.99
C GLU A 112 -0.13 22.79 15.49
N ASN A 113 0.72 22.09 14.71
CA ASN A 113 1.97 22.63 14.16
C ASN A 113 1.82 23.17 12.74
N ARG A 114 0.58 23.33 12.26
CA ARG A 114 0.25 23.84 10.92
C ARG A 114 0.98 23.06 9.81
N VAL A 115 0.99 21.74 9.94
CA VAL A 115 1.43 20.83 8.88
C VAL A 115 0.18 20.36 8.15
N GLU A 116 0.11 20.68 6.86
CA GLU A 116 -1.09 20.45 6.06
C GLU A 116 -1.11 19.02 5.56
N VAL A 117 -2.17 18.28 5.87
CA VAL A 117 -2.36 16.93 5.34
C VAL A 117 -3.05 17.01 3.98
N VAL A 118 -2.38 16.50 2.95
CA VAL A 118 -2.91 16.45 1.57
C VAL A 118 -3.01 15.00 1.09
N SER A 119 -3.83 14.77 0.07
CA SER A 119 -3.92 13.49 -0.62
C SER A 119 -2.65 13.19 -1.43
N THR A 120 -2.47 11.92 -1.82
CA THR A 120 -1.35 11.55 -2.69
C THR A 120 -1.52 12.21 -4.06
N SER A 121 -2.74 12.29 -4.61
CA SER A 121 -2.98 13.01 -5.87
C SER A 121 -2.54 14.48 -5.80
N GLU A 122 -2.85 15.18 -4.72
CA GLU A 122 -2.45 16.58 -4.52
C GLU A 122 -0.93 16.75 -4.43
N LEU A 123 -0.22 15.80 -3.82
CA LEU A 123 1.24 15.78 -3.81
C LEU A 123 1.79 15.57 -5.22
N LEU A 124 1.20 14.68 -6.02
CA LEU A 124 1.64 14.42 -7.39
C LEU A 124 1.35 15.62 -8.31
N ASP A 125 0.19 16.26 -8.19
CA ASP A 125 -0.13 17.50 -8.91
C ASP A 125 0.86 18.61 -8.56
N PHE A 126 1.27 18.68 -7.29
CA PHE A 126 2.32 19.57 -6.86
C PHE A 126 3.65 19.22 -7.53
N LEU A 127 4.06 17.96 -7.59
CA LEU A 127 5.32 17.61 -8.26
C LEU A 127 5.30 17.96 -9.76
N GLU A 128 4.16 17.79 -10.41
CA GLU A 128 3.98 17.97 -11.86
C GLU A 128 3.84 19.44 -12.32
N GLY A 129 3.56 20.38 -11.42
CA GLY A 129 3.42 21.79 -11.82
C GLY A 129 2.03 22.37 -11.64
N SER A 130 1.01 21.51 -11.56
CA SER A 130 -0.40 21.88 -11.65
C SER A 130 -1.00 22.35 -10.33
N ARG A 131 -0.30 22.13 -9.21
CA ARG A 131 -0.74 22.56 -7.88
C ARG A 131 0.36 23.27 -7.10
N ALA A 132 -0.06 24.25 -6.30
CA ALA A 132 0.76 24.89 -5.30
C ALA A 132 0.29 24.47 -3.90
N LEU A 133 1.23 24.26 -2.99
CA LEU A 133 0.97 23.75 -1.65
C LEU A 133 1.59 24.69 -0.59
N PRO A 134 1.16 24.56 0.67
CA PRO A 134 1.80 25.23 1.80
C PRO A 134 3.24 24.77 2.03
N GLU A 135 3.95 25.47 2.92
CA GLU A 135 5.38 25.22 3.19
C GLU A 135 5.64 23.81 3.75
N ARG A 136 4.82 23.36 4.70
CA ARG A 136 4.98 22.05 5.37
C ARG A 136 3.77 21.17 5.11
N VAL A 137 4.01 20.07 4.43
CA VAL A 137 2.97 19.13 4.00
C VAL A 137 3.25 17.73 4.53
N ALA A 138 2.19 17.04 4.95
CA ALA A 138 2.20 15.62 5.23
C ALA A 138 1.27 14.88 4.27
N VAL A 139 1.66 13.67 3.87
CA VAL A 139 0.77 12.69 3.23
C VAL A 139 0.69 11.46 4.13
N ILE A 140 -0.51 10.99 4.41
CA ILE A 140 -0.73 9.78 5.22
C ILE A 140 -0.87 8.58 4.28
N SER A 141 0.07 7.64 4.35
CA SER A 141 0.01 6.37 3.63
C SER A 141 -0.02 5.20 4.59
N ILE A 142 -0.84 4.19 4.28
CA ILE A 142 -1.01 3.00 5.10
C ILE A 142 -0.94 1.76 4.20
N ASP A 143 -0.03 0.84 4.49
CA ASP A 143 0.21 -0.35 3.66
C ASP A 143 -0.57 -1.59 4.16
N ASP A 144 -0.47 -2.67 3.40
CA ASP A 144 -0.90 -4.05 3.69
C ASP A 144 -2.42 -4.32 3.73
N GLY A 145 -3.27 -3.31 3.82
CA GLY A 145 -4.72 -3.53 3.85
C GLY A 145 -5.22 -4.31 5.08
N LEU A 146 -4.50 -4.22 6.21
CA LEU A 146 -4.83 -4.95 7.44
C LEU A 146 -6.18 -4.53 8.04
N MET A 147 -6.89 -5.47 8.65
CA MET A 147 -8.20 -5.22 9.29
C MET A 147 -8.13 -4.16 10.41
N SER A 148 -6.96 -3.96 11.04
CA SER A 148 -6.77 -2.89 12.03
C SER A 148 -6.98 -1.50 11.44
N VAL A 149 -6.74 -1.32 10.14
CA VAL A 149 -6.97 -0.03 9.46
C VAL A 149 -8.46 0.32 9.56
N TYR A 150 -9.34 -0.56 9.10
CA TYR A 150 -10.78 -0.33 9.13
C TYR A 150 -11.36 -0.27 10.56
N THR A 151 -10.93 -1.18 11.43
CA THR A 151 -11.54 -1.29 12.77
C THR A 151 -11.00 -0.30 13.80
N LYS A 152 -9.82 0.31 13.55
CA LYS A 152 -9.13 1.17 14.54
C LYS A 152 -8.72 2.53 13.99
N ALA A 153 -8.08 2.60 12.82
CA ALA A 153 -7.61 3.88 12.26
C ALA A 153 -8.72 4.65 11.54
N TRP A 154 -9.57 3.95 10.79
CA TRP A 154 -10.64 4.55 10.00
C TRP A 154 -11.61 5.41 10.83
N PRO A 155 -12.10 4.99 12.02
CA PRO A 155 -12.93 5.85 12.86
C PRO A 155 -12.27 7.19 13.21
N ILE A 156 -10.96 7.18 13.50
CA ILE A 156 -10.18 8.37 13.83
C ILE A 156 -10.04 9.28 12.61
N LEU A 157 -9.64 8.70 11.47
CA LEU A 157 -9.47 9.42 10.19
C LEU A 157 -10.80 10.06 9.74
N LYS A 158 -11.91 9.33 9.84
CA LYS A 158 -13.26 9.79 9.51
C LYS A 158 -13.70 10.93 10.42
N GLN A 159 -13.54 10.79 11.74
CA GLN A 159 -13.90 11.82 12.71
C GLN A 159 -13.10 13.11 12.48
N ARG A 160 -11.80 13.00 12.18
CA ARG A 160 -10.90 14.13 11.93
C ARG A 160 -10.94 14.66 10.50
N LYS A 161 -11.67 14.00 9.59
CA LYS A 161 -11.72 14.30 8.14
C LYS A 161 -10.33 14.34 7.48
N VAL A 162 -9.45 13.44 7.91
CA VAL A 162 -8.08 13.34 7.41
C VAL A 162 -8.04 12.45 6.18
N ARG A 163 -7.45 12.97 5.09
CA ARG A 163 -7.23 12.21 3.87
C ARG A 163 -6.03 11.27 4.02
N PHE A 164 -6.09 10.11 3.37
CA PHE A 164 -5.05 9.10 3.40
C PHE A 164 -5.07 8.22 2.16
N THR A 165 -3.99 7.48 1.93
CA THR A 165 -3.87 6.52 0.83
C THR A 165 -3.59 5.12 1.36
N LEU A 166 -4.35 4.13 0.87
CA LEU A 166 -4.17 2.72 1.21
C LEU A 166 -3.40 1.97 0.12
N GLY A 167 -2.25 1.40 0.47
CA GLY A 167 -1.54 0.43 -0.36
C GLY A 167 -2.15 -0.95 -0.21
N ILE A 168 -2.80 -1.45 -1.27
CA ILE A 168 -3.51 -2.74 -1.22
C ILE A 168 -2.73 -3.83 -1.98
N PRO A 169 -2.30 -4.91 -1.30
CA PRO A 169 -1.87 -6.14 -1.97
C PRO A 169 -3.11 -6.94 -2.39
N THR A 170 -3.54 -6.79 -3.64
CA THR A 170 -4.88 -7.21 -4.09
C THR A 170 -5.19 -8.69 -3.84
N GLY A 171 -4.23 -9.59 -4.08
CA GLY A 171 -4.40 -11.03 -3.85
C GLY A 171 -4.65 -11.40 -2.40
N MET A 172 -4.20 -10.57 -1.45
CA MET A 172 -4.52 -10.77 -0.04
C MET A 172 -6.00 -10.54 0.25
N LEU A 173 -6.64 -9.57 -0.41
CA LEU A 173 -8.05 -9.24 -0.21
C LEU A 173 -9.01 -10.15 -1.01
N GLU A 174 -8.51 -10.87 -2.01
CA GLU A 174 -9.31 -11.80 -2.84
C GLU A 174 -9.62 -13.13 -2.14
N ASP A 175 -8.76 -13.60 -1.24
CA ASP A 175 -9.00 -14.84 -0.47
C ASP A 175 -9.26 -14.51 1.01
N PRO A 176 -10.49 -14.72 1.52
CA PRO A 176 -10.83 -14.53 2.92
C PRO A 176 -9.94 -15.30 3.92
N LYS A 177 -9.25 -16.35 3.47
CA LYS A 177 -8.30 -17.13 4.29
C LYS A 177 -7.05 -16.32 4.67
N ASN A 178 -6.76 -15.23 3.96
CA ASN A 178 -5.62 -14.35 4.25
C ASN A 178 -5.89 -13.37 5.42
N ALA A 179 -6.98 -13.56 6.16
CA ALA A 179 -7.30 -12.77 7.35
C ALA A 179 -6.12 -12.70 8.34
N PRO A 180 -5.92 -11.57 9.05
CA PRO A 180 -6.86 -10.44 9.20
C PRO A 180 -6.56 -9.24 8.28
N VAL A 181 -7.05 -9.29 7.03
CA VAL A 181 -7.08 -8.17 6.07
C VAL A 181 -8.52 -7.68 5.87
N MET A 182 -8.68 -6.45 5.40
CA MET A 182 -9.98 -5.87 5.09
C MET A 182 -10.68 -6.59 3.93
N THR A 183 -12.00 -6.39 3.80
CA THR A 183 -12.75 -6.81 2.60
C THR A 183 -12.82 -5.67 1.59
N TRP A 184 -13.10 -5.99 0.32
CA TRP A 184 -13.33 -4.98 -0.71
C TRP A 184 -14.53 -4.07 -0.42
N ASP A 185 -15.57 -4.55 0.29
CA ASP A 185 -16.69 -3.71 0.72
C ASP A 185 -16.24 -2.62 1.70
N GLN A 186 -15.39 -2.97 2.67
CA GLN A 186 -14.82 -2.00 3.60
C GLN A 186 -13.93 -0.99 2.90
N VAL A 187 -13.15 -1.42 1.91
CA VAL A 187 -12.35 -0.53 1.06
C VAL A 187 -13.25 0.44 0.29
N ARG A 188 -14.32 -0.05 -0.34
CA ARG A 188 -15.29 0.79 -1.06
C ARG A 188 -15.96 1.82 -0.15
N GLU A 189 -16.32 1.45 1.08
CA GLU A 189 -16.86 2.41 2.06
C GLU A 189 -15.88 3.57 2.32
N MET A 190 -14.60 3.25 2.54
CA MET A 190 -13.58 4.27 2.78
C MET A 190 -13.36 5.16 1.55
N VAL A 191 -13.34 4.59 0.34
CA VAL A 191 -13.24 5.37 -0.90
C VAL A 191 -14.46 6.28 -1.08
N ALA A 192 -15.67 5.76 -0.85
CA ALA A 192 -16.92 6.51 -0.97
C ALA A 192 -17.02 7.69 0.02
N SER A 193 -16.22 7.71 1.09
CA SER A 193 -16.14 8.87 1.97
C SER A 193 -15.46 10.10 1.36
N GLY A 194 -14.72 9.92 0.27
CA GLY A 194 -13.85 10.95 -0.34
C GLY A 194 -12.56 11.25 0.44
N LEU A 195 -12.27 10.50 1.52
CA LEU A 195 -11.05 10.64 2.32
C LEU A 195 -9.95 9.65 1.93
N CYS A 196 -10.30 8.53 1.30
CA CYS A 196 -9.37 7.45 1.00
C CYS A 196 -9.06 7.35 -0.50
N GLU A 197 -7.77 7.40 -0.84
CA GLU A 197 -7.27 6.99 -2.16
C GLU A 197 -6.68 5.59 -2.08
N ILE A 198 -6.65 4.86 -3.20
CA ILE A 198 -6.05 3.53 -3.28
C ILE A 198 -4.75 3.61 -4.07
N ALA A 199 -3.68 3.05 -3.51
CA ALA A 199 -2.45 2.72 -4.20
C ALA A 199 -2.35 1.19 -4.37
N SER A 200 -1.66 0.74 -5.42
CA SER A 200 -1.33 -0.67 -5.55
C SER A 200 -0.16 -1.01 -4.63
N HIS A 201 -0.27 -2.10 -3.89
CA HIS A 201 0.85 -2.69 -3.15
C HIS A 201 1.18 -4.10 -3.68
N GLY A 202 1.02 -4.24 -5.00
CA GLY A 202 1.19 -5.50 -5.69
C GLY A 202 -0.05 -6.39 -5.66
N HIS A 203 0.12 -7.62 -6.12
CA HIS A 203 -0.93 -8.65 -6.02
C HIS A 203 -0.61 -9.61 -4.89
N MET A 204 0.57 -10.23 -4.90
CA MET A 204 1.03 -11.17 -3.88
C MET A 204 2.05 -10.55 -2.93
N HIS A 205 2.19 -9.22 -2.93
CA HIS A 205 3.09 -8.49 -2.05
C HIS A 205 4.58 -8.90 -2.24
N ARG A 206 5.00 -9.10 -3.49
CA ARG A 206 6.36 -9.54 -3.83
C ARG A 206 7.26 -8.34 -4.14
N ARG A 207 8.56 -8.46 -3.82
CA ARG A 207 9.57 -7.49 -4.27
C ARG A 207 9.69 -7.57 -5.79
N LEU A 208 9.71 -6.44 -6.49
CA LEU A 208 9.81 -6.41 -7.96
C LEU A 208 11.21 -6.72 -8.49
N VAL A 209 12.25 -6.47 -7.68
CA VAL A 209 13.65 -6.72 -8.03
C VAL A 209 13.82 -8.18 -8.46
N GLY A 210 14.23 -8.37 -9.73
CA GLY A 210 14.44 -9.69 -10.33
C GLY A 210 13.16 -10.49 -10.66
N LEU A 211 11.96 -9.95 -10.48
CA LEU A 211 10.73 -10.61 -10.97
C LEU A 211 10.56 -10.40 -12.46
N GLU A 212 10.09 -11.40 -13.18
CA GLU A 212 9.85 -11.34 -14.62
C GLU A 212 8.57 -12.07 -15.02
N GLY A 213 8.18 -11.93 -16.29
CA GLY A 213 7.05 -12.62 -16.91
C GLY A 213 5.75 -12.50 -16.11
N LYS A 214 5.06 -13.63 -15.96
CA LYS A 214 3.76 -13.71 -15.26
C LYS A 214 3.80 -13.13 -13.84
N ARG A 215 4.89 -13.34 -13.09
CA ARG A 215 4.99 -12.87 -11.71
C ARG A 215 5.10 -11.35 -11.62
N ARG A 216 5.86 -10.72 -12.52
CA ARG A 216 5.92 -9.27 -12.63
C ARG A 216 4.57 -8.70 -13.06
N TRP A 217 3.96 -9.33 -14.07
CA TRP A 217 2.65 -8.93 -14.57
C TRP A 217 1.56 -8.98 -13.49
N GLU A 218 1.57 -10.02 -12.65
CA GLU A 218 0.68 -10.14 -11.50
C GLU A 218 0.86 -8.96 -10.53
N GLU A 219 2.09 -8.61 -10.17
CA GLU A 219 2.34 -7.51 -9.24
C GLU A 219 1.97 -6.14 -9.83
N LEU A 220 2.06 -5.94 -11.14
CA LEU A 220 1.92 -4.63 -11.76
C LEU A 220 0.55 -4.44 -12.42
N GLU A 221 0.31 -5.08 -13.56
CA GLU A 221 -0.89 -4.85 -14.36
C GLU A 221 -2.12 -5.49 -13.74
N LEU A 222 -2.03 -6.74 -13.27
CA LEU A 222 -3.17 -7.42 -12.64
C LEU A 222 -3.64 -6.67 -11.39
N SER A 223 -2.71 -6.25 -10.52
CA SER A 223 -3.06 -5.50 -9.31
C SER A 223 -3.71 -4.14 -9.64
N ARG A 224 -3.22 -3.43 -10.65
CA ARG A 224 -3.80 -2.17 -11.15
C ARG A 224 -5.23 -2.38 -11.63
N ASP A 225 -5.43 -3.40 -12.46
CA ASP A 225 -6.71 -3.64 -13.12
C ASP A 225 -7.75 -4.16 -12.12
N LEU A 226 -7.35 -5.01 -11.17
CA LEU A 226 -8.22 -5.43 -10.07
C LEU A 226 -8.64 -4.25 -9.18
N ILE A 227 -7.72 -3.34 -8.83
CA ILE A 227 -8.10 -2.13 -8.08
C ILE A 227 -9.15 -1.33 -8.85
N ARG A 228 -8.92 -1.08 -10.15
CA ARG A 228 -9.90 -0.39 -11.01
C ARG A 228 -11.26 -1.09 -11.01
N GLU A 229 -11.28 -2.41 -11.15
CA GLU A 229 -12.52 -3.19 -11.12
C GLU A 229 -13.25 -3.08 -9.78
N ARG A 230 -12.52 -3.12 -8.67
CA ARG A 230 -13.08 -3.24 -7.32
C ARG A 230 -13.55 -1.91 -6.73
N VAL A 231 -12.92 -0.80 -7.10
CA VAL A 231 -13.21 0.55 -6.56
C VAL A 231 -13.61 1.59 -7.61
N GLY A 232 -13.58 1.24 -8.90
CA GLY A 232 -14.04 2.08 -10.02
C GLY A 232 -12.94 2.92 -10.68
N GLU A 233 -11.80 3.13 -10.02
CA GLU A 233 -10.70 3.97 -10.50
C GLU A 233 -9.35 3.23 -10.39
N PRO A 234 -8.40 3.47 -11.30
CA PRO A 234 -7.05 2.91 -11.16
C PRO A 234 -6.36 3.45 -9.90
N PRO A 235 -5.36 2.71 -9.36
CA PRO A 235 -4.60 3.17 -8.22
C PRO A 235 -3.83 4.47 -8.52
N VAL A 236 -3.77 5.38 -7.54
CA VAL A 236 -3.08 6.68 -7.66
C VAL A 236 -1.57 6.54 -7.84
N ALA A 237 -0.99 5.48 -7.26
CA ALA A 237 0.44 5.19 -7.29
C ALA A 237 0.71 3.71 -7.01
N TYR A 238 1.96 3.29 -7.20
CA TYR A 238 2.47 2.00 -6.75
C TYR A 238 3.33 2.14 -5.48
N PHE A 239 3.06 1.36 -4.45
CA PHE A 239 3.90 1.30 -3.26
C PHE A 239 4.75 0.04 -3.33
N TYR A 240 6.08 0.17 -3.31
CA TYR A 240 6.98 -0.99 -3.42
C TYR A 240 6.89 -1.87 -2.17
N PRO A 241 6.51 -3.16 -2.30
CA PRO A 241 6.55 -4.09 -1.19
C PRO A 241 7.94 -4.15 -0.56
N LEU A 242 7.98 -4.07 0.78
CA LEU A 242 9.22 -4.06 1.57
C LEU A 242 10.18 -2.91 1.24
N GLY A 243 9.70 -1.87 0.54
CA GLY A 243 10.51 -0.74 0.07
C GLY A 243 11.56 -1.09 -0.99
N ALA A 244 11.53 -2.31 -1.54
CA ALA A 244 12.54 -2.81 -2.46
C ALA A 244 12.26 -2.35 -3.90
N TYR A 245 13.24 -1.69 -4.51
CA TYR A 245 13.19 -1.24 -5.90
C TYR A 245 14.60 -1.23 -6.48
N ASP A 246 14.67 -1.20 -7.81
CA ASP A 246 15.84 -0.93 -8.63
C ASP A 246 15.39 -0.15 -9.89
N PRO A 247 16.30 0.39 -10.72
CA PRO A 247 15.90 1.10 -11.93
C PRO A 247 15.02 0.26 -12.90
N PRO A 248 15.30 -1.04 -13.14
CA PRO A 248 14.40 -1.89 -13.92
C PRO A 248 12.98 -2.02 -13.35
N SER A 249 12.84 -2.08 -12.02
CA SER A 249 11.53 -2.08 -11.35
C SER A 249 10.81 -0.76 -11.56
N ALA A 250 11.51 0.37 -11.46
CA ALA A 250 10.91 1.68 -11.69
C ALA A 250 10.40 1.85 -13.13
N GLU A 251 11.21 1.42 -14.12
CA GLU A 251 10.82 1.40 -15.53
C GLU A 251 9.62 0.46 -15.77
N ALA A 252 9.60 -0.70 -15.11
CA ALA A 252 8.47 -1.63 -15.22
C ALA A 252 7.18 -1.04 -14.66
N VAL A 253 7.23 -0.35 -13.51
CA VAL A 253 6.07 0.32 -12.91
C VAL A 253 5.57 1.44 -13.83
N GLU A 254 6.47 2.23 -14.41
CA GLU A 254 6.13 3.28 -15.38
C GLU A 254 5.44 2.69 -16.64
N LYS A 255 6.02 1.64 -17.24
CA LYS A 255 5.45 0.94 -18.40
C LYS A 255 4.10 0.30 -18.11
N ALA A 256 3.90 -0.16 -16.88
CA ALA A 256 2.61 -0.66 -16.40
C ALA A 256 1.58 0.46 -16.18
N GLY A 257 1.88 1.72 -16.53
CA GLY A 257 0.91 2.81 -16.57
C GLY A 257 0.59 3.43 -15.21
N TYR A 258 1.43 3.22 -14.21
CA TYR A 258 1.32 3.94 -12.94
C TYR A 258 1.84 5.37 -13.07
N ARG A 259 1.23 6.31 -12.35
CA ARG A 259 1.62 7.73 -12.35
C ARG A 259 2.89 8.00 -11.54
N ALA A 260 3.09 7.25 -10.45
CA ALA A 260 4.20 7.40 -9.52
C ALA A 260 4.42 6.12 -8.70
N ALA A 261 5.56 6.03 -8.03
CA ALA A 261 5.84 4.94 -7.10
C ALA A 261 6.65 5.37 -5.86
N PHE A 262 6.37 4.72 -4.73
CA PHE A 262 6.89 5.10 -3.42
C PHE A 262 7.63 3.97 -2.70
N ARG A 263 8.76 4.30 -2.06
CA ARG A 263 9.67 3.39 -1.32
C ARG A 263 9.87 3.83 0.14
N ALA A 264 10.25 2.91 1.02
CA ALA A 264 10.46 3.18 2.45
C ALA A 264 11.91 3.57 2.77
N THR A 265 12.35 4.78 2.38
CA THR A 265 13.74 5.25 2.57
C THR A 265 13.91 6.49 3.45
N GLY A 266 12.80 7.14 3.85
CA GLY A 266 12.78 8.21 4.85
C GLY A 266 13.51 9.51 4.48
N ALA A 267 12.90 10.35 3.64
CA ALA A 267 13.44 11.67 3.27
C ALA A 267 12.33 12.63 2.83
N PRO A 268 12.57 13.97 2.87
CA PRO A 268 11.61 14.96 2.42
C PRO A 268 11.53 15.05 0.89
N ILE A 269 10.33 15.35 0.40
CA ILE A 269 10.02 15.60 -1.01
C ILE A 269 9.92 17.12 -1.23
N ALA A 270 10.43 17.60 -2.36
CA ALA A 270 10.34 19.00 -2.78
C ALA A 270 10.03 19.07 -4.28
N ALA A 271 9.64 20.25 -4.76
CA ALA A 271 9.51 20.48 -6.19
C ALA A 271 10.83 20.19 -6.93
N GLY A 272 10.73 19.70 -8.17
CA GLY A 272 11.91 19.30 -8.94
C GLY A 272 12.60 18.04 -8.42
N ALA A 273 11.96 17.26 -7.54
CA ALA A 273 12.35 15.88 -7.27
C ALA A 273 12.46 15.13 -8.61
N GLY A 274 13.50 14.30 -8.78
CA GLY A 274 13.81 13.60 -10.03
C GLY A 274 12.71 12.64 -10.51
N SER A 275 12.97 11.33 -10.51
CA SER A 275 11.93 10.37 -10.92
C SER A 275 10.79 10.31 -9.90
N HIS A 276 9.55 10.30 -10.39
CA HIS A 276 8.33 10.04 -9.60
C HIS A 276 8.19 8.56 -9.21
N PHE A 277 9.06 7.67 -9.71
CA PHE A 277 8.97 6.23 -9.51
C PHE A 277 9.85 5.70 -8.36
N TRP A 278 10.36 6.56 -7.49
CA TRP A 278 11.08 6.17 -6.26
C TRP A 278 10.91 7.15 -5.10
N LEU A 279 9.74 7.77 -5.00
CA LEU A 279 9.44 8.78 -4.00
C LEU A 279 9.58 8.19 -2.56
N PRO A 280 10.21 8.91 -1.63
CA PRO A 280 10.41 8.43 -0.27
C PRO A 280 9.13 8.43 0.56
N ARG A 281 9.07 7.48 1.49
CA ARG A 281 8.17 7.48 2.63
C ARG A 281 8.97 7.26 3.91
N VAL A 282 8.53 7.88 4.99
CA VAL A 282 9.10 7.77 6.33
C VAL A 282 8.24 6.79 7.12
N SER A 283 8.80 5.63 7.44
CA SER A 283 8.12 4.63 8.26
C SER A 283 7.90 5.14 9.69
N ILE A 284 6.71 4.91 10.21
CA ILE A 284 6.38 5.14 11.62
C ILE A 284 6.31 3.78 12.33
N PHE A 285 7.10 3.65 13.40
CA PHE A 285 7.31 2.42 14.13
C PHE A 285 6.58 2.40 15.47
N HIS A 286 6.54 1.22 16.07
CA HIS A 286 6.03 1.00 17.42
C HIS A 286 6.71 1.89 18.44
N GLY A 287 5.90 2.50 19.32
CA GLY A 287 6.38 3.38 20.39
C GLY A 287 6.74 4.80 19.93
N GLU A 288 6.70 5.10 18.63
CA GLU A 288 6.89 6.46 18.15
C GLU A 288 5.65 7.30 18.40
N SER A 289 5.73 8.19 19.39
CA SER A 289 4.68 9.18 19.68
C SER A 289 4.76 10.37 18.71
N ALA A 290 3.90 11.37 18.89
CA ALA A 290 3.95 12.63 18.12
C ALA A 290 5.33 13.32 18.10
N GLY A 291 6.19 13.06 19.09
CA GLY A 291 7.56 13.61 19.14
C GLY A 291 8.43 13.22 17.94
N VAL A 292 8.17 12.09 17.29
CA VAL A 292 8.90 11.69 16.07
C VAL A 292 8.61 12.66 14.91
N LEU A 293 7.39 13.20 14.83
CA LEU A 293 7.00 14.13 13.78
C LEU A 293 7.76 15.46 13.91
N ALA A 294 8.01 15.93 15.13
CA ALA A 294 8.85 17.08 15.37
C ALA A 294 10.28 16.90 14.81
N HIS A 295 10.79 15.66 14.77
CA HIS A 295 12.05 15.36 14.11
C HIS A 295 11.96 15.53 12.60
N TYR A 296 10.92 14.98 11.96
CA TYR A 296 10.78 15.00 10.50
C TYR A 296 10.45 16.38 9.94
N PHE A 297 9.76 17.22 10.72
CA PHE A 297 9.37 18.56 10.30
C PHE A 297 10.31 19.68 10.79
N ARG A 298 11.44 19.37 11.43
CA ARG A 298 12.45 20.39 11.75
C ARG A 298 13.25 20.81 10.51
N PRO A 299 13.75 22.06 10.44
CA PRO A 299 14.50 22.55 9.28
C PRO A 299 15.66 21.65 8.84
N LYS A 300 16.38 21.07 9.80
CA LYS A 300 17.51 20.16 9.53
C LYS A 300 17.09 18.88 8.78
N PHE A 301 15.90 18.35 9.03
CA PHE A 301 15.41 17.17 8.31
C PHE A 301 14.84 17.58 6.95
N LEU A 302 13.98 18.61 6.93
CA LEU A 302 13.36 19.12 5.71
C LEU A 302 14.37 19.64 4.67
N GLY A 303 15.56 20.07 5.10
CA GLY A 303 16.67 20.43 4.22
C GLY A 303 17.38 19.25 3.54
N GLN A 304 17.10 18.00 3.91
CA GLN A 304 17.78 16.80 3.37
C GLN A 304 17.16 16.33 2.05
N VAL A 305 16.89 17.25 1.13
CA VAL A 305 16.40 16.90 -0.21
C VAL A 305 17.56 16.30 -0.99
N ARG A 306 17.56 14.98 -1.20
CA ARG A 306 18.65 14.24 -1.84
C ARG A 306 18.36 13.81 -3.28
N TYR A 307 17.30 14.31 -3.89
CA TYR A 307 16.83 13.87 -5.22
C TYR A 307 17.47 14.71 -6.33
N SER A 308 18.74 14.44 -6.64
CA SER A 308 19.28 14.89 -7.93
C SER A 308 18.78 13.93 -9.01
N ALA A 309 18.35 14.44 -10.16
CA ALA A 309 17.98 13.64 -11.34
C ALA A 309 19.10 12.72 -11.87
N ARG A 310 20.31 12.75 -11.28
CA ARG A 310 21.51 12.08 -11.79
C ARG A 310 22.20 11.13 -10.81
N ARG A 311 21.79 11.04 -9.54
CA ARG A 311 22.42 10.13 -8.57
C ARG A 311 21.42 9.65 -7.53
N ASP A 312 21.08 8.37 -7.62
CA ASP A 312 20.44 7.60 -6.57
C ASP A 312 21.51 6.86 -5.76
N PRO A 313 21.62 7.07 -4.43
CA PRO A 313 22.59 6.37 -3.59
C PRO A 313 22.40 4.84 -3.53
N GLY A 314 21.26 4.31 -4.02
CA GLY A 314 21.06 2.88 -4.21
C GLY A 314 22.06 2.22 -5.19
N LEU A 315 22.66 3.01 -6.10
CA LEU A 315 23.69 2.52 -7.03
C LEU A 315 25.06 2.29 -6.37
N ALA A 316 25.38 2.95 -5.26
CA ALA A 316 26.75 2.93 -4.73
C ALA A 316 27.03 1.78 -3.74
N ALA A 317 25.99 1.12 -3.21
CA ALA A 317 26.15 0.17 -2.10
C ALA A 317 26.08 -1.30 -2.49
N ARG A 318 25.93 -1.65 -3.79
CA ARG A 318 25.78 -3.04 -4.25
C ARG A 318 26.37 -3.29 -5.65
N ALA A 319 27.58 -2.78 -5.90
CA ALA A 319 28.48 -3.45 -6.85
C ALA A 319 29.05 -4.70 -6.13
N PRO A 320 29.30 -5.80 -6.87
CA PRO A 320 29.41 -7.16 -6.32
C PRO A 320 30.44 -7.34 -5.20
#